data_AF-A0A8I0FAE8-F1
#
_entry.id   AF-A0A8I0FAE8-F1
#
_cell.length_a   1.000
_cell.length_b   1.000
_cell.length_c   1.000
_cell.angle_alpha   90.00
_cell.angle_beta   90.00
_cell.angle_gamma   90.00
#
_symmetry.space_group_name_H-M   'P 1'
#
loop_
_entity.id
_entity.type
_entity.pdbx_description
1 polymer ?
#
loop_
_entity_poly.entity_id
_entity_poly.type
_entity_poly.pdbx_seq_one_letter_code
_entity_poly.pdbx_strand_id
1 'polypeptide(L)'
;DALRWTALHSSNALDICIKMVKEILLLRQYAHTNIKIIMATRNFELEDDVRLRNWISEINSDVKQMELKLFEPDQIKPYVSQFEDYDQLSNEQQNILKIPLWLGIYMDLANDLGCAPKFTTKLDLIKSFIDDRFEQLTDSHGISTANSENFFNEVINLMNQANKLSVSSTQLSIGSSEIKKAMISVGLLTEQNREISFRHQAIHDYAIGKKLYSQGLSSPEDFLHELGSKNQQTLLKREHLRYALAMLYEADERAFCNCIEAVLFHSEIRFHLKSLVFSTLRHIENFKAPLKKLINKIISDSDLAPHFIRLSCSGCPTLVQYLSENQYLSDWLDEDDEMQSKALELLSSVSDKAPNLLINELSKFVNRSPEWNQKIYNCL
;
A
#
# COMPACT_ATOMS: atom_id res chain seq x y z
N ASP A 1 -0.81 23.02 -11.92
CA ASP A 1 -1.67 22.30 -10.97
C ASP A 1 -1.77 20.84 -11.32
N ALA A 2 -1.36 19.97 -10.40
CA ALA A 2 -1.64 18.54 -10.51
C ALA A 2 -3.13 18.33 -10.18
N LEU A 3 -3.94 18.02 -11.19
CA LEU A 3 -5.32 17.58 -10.97
C LEU A 3 -5.25 16.21 -10.31
N ARG A 4 -5.54 16.15 -9.01
CA ARG A 4 -5.49 14.92 -8.21
C ARG A 4 -6.84 14.21 -8.32
N TRP A 5 -6.81 13.00 -8.86
CA TRP A 5 -7.97 12.15 -9.12
C TRP A 5 -8.45 11.51 -7.82
N THR A 6 -9.10 12.28 -6.94
CA THR A 6 -9.84 11.71 -5.81
C THR A 6 -11.31 11.53 -6.19
N ALA A 7 -11.84 10.36 -5.84
CA ALA A 7 -13.06 9.74 -6.38
C ALA A 7 -14.37 10.55 -6.26
N LEU A 8 -14.40 11.68 -5.55
CA LEU A 8 -15.60 12.52 -5.45
C LEU A 8 -15.77 13.51 -6.63
N HIS A 9 -14.72 13.78 -7.41
CA HIS A 9 -14.73 14.81 -8.47
C HIS A 9 -14.14 14.34 -9.82
N SER A 10 -13.90 13.04 -10.00
CA SER A 10 -13.17 12.49 -11.16
C SER A 10 -13.82 12.81 -12.50
N SER A 11 -15.16 12.77 -12.60
CA SER A 11 -15.86 13.05 -13.86
C SER A 11 -15.66 14.50 -14.31
N ASN A 12 -15.89 15.47 -13.42
CA ASN A 12 -15.75 16.89 -13.74
C ASN A 12 -14.29 17.28 -14.00
N ALA A 13 -13.34 16.73 -13.23
CA ALA A 13 -11.92 17.00 -13.43
C ALA A 13 -11.41 16.47 -14.79
N LEU A 14 -11.79 15.25 -15.17
CA LEU A 14 -11.46 14.70 -16.48
C LEU A 14 -12.10 15.51 -17.61
N ASP A 15 -13.35 15.93 -17.46
CA ASP A 15 -14.03 16.77 -18.46
C ASP A 15 -13.32 18.12 -18.65
N ILE A 16 -12.81 18.72 -17.57
CA ILE A 16 -11.98 19.94 -17.63
C ILE A 16 -10.66 19.66 -18.35
N CYS A 17 -9.95 18.56 -18.05
CA CYS A 17 -8.74 18.15 -18.76
C CYS A 17 -8.99 17.97 -20.26
N ILE A 18 -10.05 17.24 -20.62
CA ILE A 18 -10.44 17.00 -22.03
C ILE A 18 -10.66 18.34 -22.74
N LYS A 19 -11.37 19.28 -22.12
CA LYS A 19 -11.61 20.61 -22.69
C LYS A 19 -10.32 21.40 -22.89
N MET A 20 -9.46 21.48 -21.86
CA MET A 20 -8.18 22.19 -21.96
C MET A 20 -7.28 21.62 -23.05
N VAL A 21 -7.16 20.30 -23.16
CA VAL A 21 -6.36 19.65 -24.22
C VAL A 21 -6.96 19.96 -25.60
N LYS A 22 -8.28 19.87 -25.76
CA LYS A 22 -8.96 20.22 -27.02
C LYS A 22 -8.69 21.67 -27.42
N GLU A 23 -8.82 22.63 -26.50
CA GLU A 23 -8.53 24.05 -26.78
C GLU A 23 -7.08 24.27 -27.19
N ILE A 24 -6.12 23.64 -26.50
CA ILE A 24 -4.70 23.76 -26.85
C ILE A 24 -4.41 23.15 -28.23
N LEU A 25 -5.04 22.02 -28.58
CA LEU A 25 -4.90 21.43 -29.92
C LEU A 25 -5.45 22.36 -31.01
N LEU A 26 -6.60 23.02 -30.77
CA LEU A 26 -7.15 24.04 -31.67
C LEU A 26 -6.21 25.24 -31.81
N LEU A 27 -5.64 25.74 -30.70
CA LEU A 27 -4.69 26.85 -30.71
C LEU A 27 -3.40 26.53 -31.48
N ARG A 28 -2.91 25.28 -31.42
CA ARG A 28 -1.79 24.84 -32.25
C ARG A 28 -2.14 24.83 -33.73
N GLN A 29 -3.33 24.31 -34.07
CA GLN A 29 -3.77 24.14 -35.45
C GLN A 29 -4.08 25.47 -36.14
N TYR A 30 -4.80 26.38 -35.46
CA TYR A 30 -5.36 27.59 -36.08
C TYR A 30 -4.63 28.88 -35.73
N ALA A 31 -3.97 28.94 -34.57
CA ALA A 31 -3.24 30.13 -34.11
C ALA A 31 -1.71 29.97 -34.14
N HIS A 32 -1.20 28.83 -34.65
CA HIS A 32 0.24 28.50 -34.73
C HIS A 32 0.99 28.69 -33.41
N THR A 33 0.31 28.51 -32.28
CA THR A 33 0.93 28.64 -30.95
C THR A 33 1.69 27.38 -30.57
N ASN A 34 2.92 27.55 -30.05
CA ASN A 34 3.77 26.43 -29.64
C ASN A 34 3.59 26.11 -28.15
N ILE A 35 2.46 25.51 -27.79
CA ILE A 35 2.16 25.07 -26.42
C ILE A 35 2.38 23.57 -26.33
N LYS A 36 3.08 23.05 -25.31
CA LYS A 36 3.21 21.60 -25.04
C LYS A 36 2.43 21.25 -23.77
N ILE A 37 1.82 20.05 -23.76
CA ILE A 37 1.06 19.55 -22.60
C ILE A 37 1.82 18.33 -22.08
N ILE A 38 2.07 18.32 -20.78
CA ILE A 38 2.60 17.15 -20.07
C ILE A 38 1.53 16.73 -19.08
N MET A 39 1.11 15.48 -19.19
CA MET A 39 0.17 14.85 -18.25
C MET A 39 0.89 13.74 -17.52
N ALA A 40 0.59 13.60 -16.22
CA ALA A 40 1.05 12.50 -15.40
C ALA A 40 -0.17 11.79 -14.81
N THR A 41 -0.17 10.47 -14.85
CA THR A 41 -1.23 9.60 -14.33
C THR A 41 -0.59 8.42 -13.63
N ARG A 42 -1.27 7.81 -12.66
CA ARG A 42 -0.84 6.51 -12.12
C ARG A 42 -1.18 5.41 -13.13
N ASN A 43 -0.38 4.35 -13.16
CA ASN A 43 -0.58 3.25 -14.13
C ASN A 43 -1.99 2.66 -14.02
N PHE A 44 -2.46 2.36 -12.81
CA PHE A 44 -3.79 1.77 -12.61
C PHE A 44 -4.93 2.73 -13.03
N GLU A 45 -4.76 4.05 -12.91
CA GLU A 45 -5.78 5.01 -13.38
C GLU A 45 -5.90 4.95 -14.90
N LEU A 46 -4.78 4.79 -15.61
CA LEU A 46 -4.75 4.64 -17.06
C LEU A 46 -5.27 3.26 -17.53
N GLU A 47 -4.98 2.21 -16.77
CA GLU A 47 -5.35 0.83 -17.09
C GLU A 47 -6.84 0.55 -16.82
N ASP A 48 -7.37 1.04 -15.70
CA ASP A 48 -8.72 0.73 -15.22
C ASP A 48 -9.78 1.75 -15.67
N ASP A 49 -9.43 3.03 -15.87
CA ASP A 49 -10.40 4.05 -16.31
C ASP A 49 -10.59 4.01 -17.83
N VAL A 50 -11.68 3.35 -18.25
CA VAL A 50 -12.07 3.22 -19.67
C VAL A 50 -12.21 4.59 -20.35
N ARG A 51 -12.70 5.63 -19.66
CA ARG A 51 -12.86 6.97 -20.25
C ARG A 51 -11.51 7.62 -20.50
N LEU A 52 -10.60 7.56 -19.52
CA LEU A 52 -9.24 8.08 -19.67
C LEU A 52 -8.50 7.37 -20.81
N ARG A 53 -8.57 6.04 -20.84
CA ARG A 53 -7.93 5.22 -21.87
C ARG A 53 -8.46 5.53 -23.27
N ASN A 54 -9.78 5.60 -23.43
CA ASN A 54 -10.40 5.93 -24.72
C ASN A 54 -10.00 7.34 -25.16
N TRP A 55 -10.06 8.33 -24.27
CA TRP A 55 -9.69 9.70 -24.60
C TRP A 55 -8.22 9.83 -25.03
N ILE A 56 -7.28 9.17 -24.33
CA ILE A 56 -5.87 9.18 -24.74
C ILE A 56 -5.68 8.48 -26.09
N SER A 57 -6.41 7.39 -26.35
CA SER A 57 -6.35 6.69 -27.64
C SER A 57 -6.84 7.53 -28.82
N GLU A 58 -7.79 8.45 -28.60
CA GLU A 58 -8.25 9.40 -29.62
C GLU A 58 -7.19 10.44 -30.00
N ILE A 59 -6.28 10.79 -29.08
CA ILE A 59 -5.23 11.81 -29.29
C ILE A 59 -3.92 11.17 -29.79
N ASN A 60 -3.86 9.84 -29.94
CA ASN A 60 -2.62 9.04 -30.03
C ASN A 60 -1.57 9.54 -31.06
N SER A 61 -1.98 10.13 -32.19
CA SER A 61 -1.03 10.68 -33.18
C SER A 61 -0.13 11.80 -32.63
N ASP A 62 -0.55 12.51 -31.58
CA ASP A 62 0.17 13.62 -30.96
C ASP A 62 0.68 13.31 -29.54
N VAL A 63 0.47 12.09 -29.04
CA VAL A 63 0.83 11.70 -27.67
C VAL A 63 2.12 10.91 -27.65
N LYS A 64 3.12 11.42 -26.92
CA LYS A 64 4.31 10.64 -26.55
C LYS A 64 4.15 10.15 -25.12
N GLN A 65 4.03 8.84 -24.94
CA GLN A 65 3.98 8.22 -23.61
C GLN A 65 5.40 7.97 -23.09
N MET A 66 5.61 8.23 -21.81
CA MET A 66 6.85 7.96 -21.10
C MET A 66 6.50 7.36 -19.75
N GLU A 67 6.96 6.14 -19.51
CA GLU A 67 6.86 5.50 -18.21
C GLU A 67 7.99 5.97 -17.30
N LEU A 68 7.66 6.37 -16.08
CA LEU A 68 8.66 6.67 -15.05
C LEU A 68 9.11 5.36 -14.40
N LYS A 69 10.36 5.00 -14.64
CA LYS A 69 10.97 3.78 -14.10
C LYS A 69 11.54 4.02 -12.70
N LEU A 70 11.68 2.92 -11.97
CA LEU A 70 12.48 2.88 -10.75
C LEU A 70 13.94 3.22 -11.03
N PHE A 71 14.67 3.69 -10.02
CA PHE A 71 16.10 3.89 -10.17
C PHE A 71 16.84 2.57 -10.29
N GLU A 72 17.85 2.57 -11.15
CA GLU A 72 18.81 1.47 -11.25
C GLU A 72 19.86 1.58 -10.14
N PRO A 73 20.47 0.47 -9.69
CA PRO A 73 21.46 0.46 -8.60
C PRO A 73 22.58 1.51 -8.77
N ASP A 74 23.11 1.67 -9.99
CA ASP A 74 24.19 2.63 -10.28
C ASP A 74 23.78 4.10 -10.08
N GLN A 75 22.47 4.40 -10.14
CA GLN A 75 21.93 5.73 -9.85
C GLN A 75 21.79 5.98 -8.35
N ILE A 76 21.71 4.93 -7.53
CA ILE A 76 21.47 5.00 -6.08
C ILE A 76 22.78 4.97 -5.30
N LYS A 77 23.72 4.12 -5.73
CA LYS A 77 25.02 3.90 -5.09
C LYS A 77 25.76 5.19 -4.71
N PRO A 78 25.85 6.24 -5.57
CA PRO A 78 26.56 7.48 -5.22
C PRO A 78 25.99 8.24 -4.02
N TYR A 79 24.70 8.07 -3.72
CA TYR A 79 24.03 8.72 -2.60
C TYR A 79 24.18 7.91 -1.31
N VAL A 80 23.99 6.59 -1.39
CA VAL A 80 23.99 5.69 -0.22
C VAL A 80 25.41 5.39 0.28
N SER A 81 26.41 5.32 -0.61
CA SER A 81 27.80 4.94 -0.30
C SER A 81 28.52 5.86 0.68
N GLN A 82 27.96 7.05 0.94
CA GLN A 82 28.44 7.98 1.96
C GLN A 82 28.18 7.47 3.39
N PHE A 83 27.19 6.58 3.55
CA PHE A 83 26.71 6.10 4.86
C PHE A 83 26.83 4.59 5.02
N GLU A 84 26.57 3.81 3.98
CA GLU A 84 26.70 2.35 4.00
C GLU A 84 26.88 1.75 2.58
N ASP A 85 27.29 0.48 2.51
CA ASP A 85 27.42 -0.24 1.24
C ASP A 85 26.05 -0.74 0.76
N TYR A 86 25.56 -0.18 -0.35
CA TYR A 86 24.30 -0.57 -0.99
C TYR A 86 24.22 -2.06 -1.34
N ASP A 87 25.34 -2.68 -1.71
CA ASP A 87 25.37 -4.09 -2.09
C ASP A 87 25.23 -5.04 -0.88
N GLN A 88 25.41 -4.53 0.35
CA GLN A 88 25.16 -5.28 1.59
C GLN A 88 23.72 -5.17 2.10
N LEU A 89 22.91 -4.28 1.51
CA LEU A 89 21.50 -4.17 1.84
C LEU A 89 20.73 -5.41 1.40
N SER A 90 19.70 -5.78 2.17
CA SER A 90 18.77 -6.82 1.75
C SER A 90 18.02 -6.43 0.47
N ASN A 91 17.53 -7.44 -0.25
CA ASN A 91 16.73 -7.23 -1.47
C ASN A 91 15.54 -6.28 -1.25
N GLU A 92 14.88 -6.37 -0.07
CA GLU A 92 13.75 -5.49 0.26
C GLU A 92 14.20 -4.04 0.45
N GLN A 93 15.28 -3.81 1.20
CA GLN A 93 15.84 -2.47 1.38
C GLN A 93 16.27 -1.86 0.05
N GLN A 94 16.95 -2.63 -0.81
CA GLN A 94 17.31 -2.19 -2.16
C GLN A 94 16.06 -1.82 -2.97
N ASN A 95 15.01 -2.66 -2.98
CA ASN A 95 13.76 -2.38 -3.68
C ASN A 95 13.05 -1.11 -3.18
N ILE A 96 13.15 -0.83 -1.88
CA ILE A 96 12.63 0.41 -1.29
C ILE A 96 13.39 1.62 -1.82
N LEU A 97 14.73 1.59 -1.78
CA LEU A 97 15.59 2.73 -2.19
C LEU A 97 15.58 2.99 -3.71
N LYS A 98 15.12 2.04 -4.52
CA LYS A 98 14.85 2.27 -5.95
C LYS A 98 13.73 3.28 -6.20
N ILE A 99 12.89 3.56 -5.21
CA ILE A 99 11.80 4.53 -5.31
C ILE A 99 12.32 5.89 -4.82
N PRO A 100 12.29 6.96 -5.65
CA PRO A 100 12.87 8.26 -5.31
C PRO A 100 12.36 8.88 -4.00
N LEU A 101 11.08 8.66 -3.66
CA LEU A 101 10.51 9.13 -2.40
C LEU A 101 11.22 8.54 -1.18
N TRP A 102 11.45 7.23 -1.19
CA TRP A 102 12.04 6.52 -0.05
C TRP A 102 13.55 6.74 0.01
N LEU A 103 14.22 6.87 -1.14
CA LEU A 103 15.61 7.32 -1.18
C LEU A 103 15.76 8.73 -0.59
N GLY A 104 14.86 9.66 -0.93
CA GLY A 104 14.86 11.01 -0.36
C GLY A 104 14.72 11.01 1.16
N ILE A 105 13.74 10.25 1.69
CA ILE A 105 13.55 10.10 3.14
C ILE A 105 14.78 9.47 3.81
N TYR A 106 15.35 8.42 3.20
CA TYR A 106 16.58 7.79 3.69
C TYR A 106 17.74 8.80 3.75
N MET A 107 17.93 9.61 2.70
CA MET A 107 19.00 10.60 2.65
C MET A 107 18.79 11.72 3.66
N ASP A 108 17.56 12.22 3.83
CA ASP A 108 17.26 13.24 4.83
C ASP A 108 17.61 12.72 6.24
N LEU A 109 17.18 11.48 6.57
CA LEU A 109 17.53 10.83 7.83
C LEU A 109 19.04 10.62 8.00
N ALA A 110 19.72 10.09 6.97
CA ALA A 110 21.14 9.79 7.05
C ALA A 110 22.00 11.04 7.26
N ASN A 111 21.63 12.15 6.61
CA ASN A 111 22.29 13.43 6.79
C ASN A 111 22.07 14.00 8.21
N ASP A 112 20.85 13.92 8.73
CA ASP A 112 20.52 14.47 10.05
C ASP A 112 21.14 13.63 11.18
N LEU A 113 21.13 12.30 11.06
CA LEU A 113 21.74 11.37 12.03
C LEU A 113 23.27 11.27 11.90
N GLY A 114 23.82 11.64 10.75
CA GLY A 114 25.24 11.45 10.41
C GLY A 114 25.66 9.99 10.22
N CYS A 115 24.71 9.06 10.12
CA CYS A 115 24.96 7.64 9.86
C CYS A 115 23.77 6.99 9.13
N ALA A 116 23.96 5.78 8.60
CA ALA A 116 22.91 5.06 7.90
C ALA A 116 21.71 4.76 8.83
N PRO A 117 20.48 5.18 8.47
CA PRO A 117 19.29 4.87 9.25
C PRO A 117 18.98 3.37 9.17
N LYS A 118 18.57 2.78 10.29
CA LYS A 118 18.15 1.38 10.33
C LYS A 118 16.72 1.24 9.83
N PHE A 119 16.50 0.44 8.80
CA PHE A 119 15.16 0.15 8.28
C PHE A 119 15.10 -1.22 7.62
N THR A 120 13.92 -1.85 7.67
CA THR A 120 13.60 -3.06 6.91
C THR A 120 12.42 -2.83 5.99
N THR A 121 11.53 -1.90 6.35
CA THR A 121 10.31 -1.57 5.62
C THR A 121 10.18 -0.07 5.35
N LYS A 122 9.24 0.29 4.48
CA LYS A 122 8.82 1.69 4.27
C LYS A 122 8.23 2.32 5.53
N LEU A 123 7.59 1.51 6.38
CA LEU A 123 7.02 1.94 7.65
C LEU A 123 8.13 2.39 8.61
N ASP A 124 9.24 1.65 8.66
CA ASP A 124 10.40 2.04 9.49
C ASP A 124 10.93 3.40 9.07
N LEU A 125 11.16 3.61 7.77
CA LEU A 125 11.66 4.88 7.24
C LEU A 125 10.74 6.05 7.56
N ILE A 126 9.43 5.93 7.31
CA ILE A 126 8.50 7.04 7.57
C ILE A 126 8.33 7.32 9.06
N LYS A 127 8.34 6.28 9.90
CA LYS A 127 8.28 6.41 11.35
C LYS A 127 9.52 7.13 11.87
N SER A 128 10.72 6.65 11.51
CA SER A 128 11.98 7.29 11.89
C SER A 128 12.08 8.73 11.40
N PHE A 129 11.63 9.01 10.16
CA PHE A 129 11.60 10.38 9.63
C PHE A 129 10.74 11.30 10.48
N ILE A 130 9.53 10.87 10.85
CA ILE A 130 8.63 11.69 11.66
C ILE A 130 9.18 11.85 13.07
N ASP A 131 9.68 10.79 13.69
CA ASP A 131 10.26 10.84 15.04
C ASP A 131 11.44 11.82 15.09
N ASP A 132 12.35 11.75 14.12
CA ASP A 132 13.48 12.68 13.99
C ASP A 132 13.00 14.14 13.82
N ARG A 133 12.01 14.39 12.94
CA ARG A 133 11.48 15.76 12.81
C ARG A 133 10.84 16.28 14.09
N PHE A 134 10.21 15.41 14.89
CA PHE A 134 9.65 15.78 16.19
C PHE A 134 10.74 16.07 17.23
N GLU A 135 11.86 15.33 17.21
CA GLU A 135 13.05 15.65 18.00
C GLU A 135 13.61 17.03 17.61
N GLN A 136 13.77 17.32 16.32
CA GLN A 136 14.22 18.63 15.85
C GLN A 136 13.29 19.78 16.28
N LEU A 137 11.97 19.58 16.28
CA LEU A 137 11.02 20.57 16.80
C LEU A 137 11.24 20.87 18.29
N THR A 138 11.58 19.83 19.05
CA THR A 138 11.85 19.97 20.49
C THR A 138 13.18 20.66 20.72
N ASP A 139 14.25 20.18 20.08
CA ASP A 139 15.62 20.60 20.36
C ASP A 139 15.97 21.95 19.72
N SER A 140 15.54 22.19 18.47
CA SER A 140 15.90 23.39 17.70
C SER A 140 14.89 24.52 17.83
N HIS A 141 13.63 24.20 18.12
CA HIS A 141 12.54 25.17 18.15
C HIS A 141 11.86 25.32 19.52
N GLY A 142 12.21 24.49 20.52
CA GLY A 142 11.64 24.55 21.87
C GLY A 142 10.16 24.22 21.92
N ILE A 143 9.62 23.53 20.91
CA ILE A 143 8.21 23.15 20.84
C ILE A 143 8.06 21.79 21.51
N SER A 144 7.24 21.73 22.56
CA SER A 144 6.98 20.45 23.25
C SER A 144 6.36 19.42 22.31
N THR A 145 6.68 18.14 22.52
CA THR A 145 6.10 17.02 21.77
C THR A 145 4.58 17.05 21.76
N ALA A 146 3.93 17.37 22.90
CA ALA A 146 2.48 17.47 22.99
C ALA A 146 1.91 18.57 22.09
N ASN A 147 2.56 19.73 22.00
CA ASN A 147 2.13 20.80 21.10
C ASN A 147 2.32 20.41 19.63
N SER A 148 3.43 19.75 19.31
CA SER A 148 3.70 19.21 17.96
C SER A 148 2.63 18.18 17.57
N GLU A 149 2.31 17.23 18.44
CA GLU A 149 1.31 16.19 18.18
C GLU A 149 -0.10 16.79 18.02
N ASN A 150 -0.48 17.73 18.88
CA ASN A 150 -1.77 18.40 18.81
C ASN A 150 -1.96 19.12 17.47
N PHE A 151 -0.97 19.90 17.05
CA PHE A 151 -1.03 20.62 15.77
C PHE A 151 -0.97 19.67 14.57
N PHE A 152 -0.13 18.64 14.62
CA PHE A 152 -0.05 17.62 13.57
C PHE A 152 -1.41 16.91 13.37
N ASN A 153 -2.07 16.53 14.47
CA ASN A 153 -3.39 15.92 14.46
C ASN A 153 -4.49 16.88 14.01
N GLU A 154 -4.40 18.17 14.35
CA GLU A 154 -5.31 19.21 13.85
C GLU A 154 -5.29 19.26 12.32
N VAL A 155 -4.10 19.32 11.71
CA VAL A 155 -3.91 19.35 10.25
C VAL A 155 -4.53 18.11 9.60
N ILE A 156 -4.27 16.92 10.15
CA ILE A 156 -4.82 15.65 9.64
C ILE A 156 -6.35 15.65 9.72
N ASN A 157 -6.92 16.10 10.83
CA ASN A 157 -8.37 16.13 11.01
C ASN A 157 -9.04 17.07 10.01
N LEU A 158 -8.48 18.25 9.78
CA LEU A 158 -8.98 19.19 8.78
C LEU A 158 -8.90 18.60 7.36
N MET A 159 -7.78 17.97 7.00
CA MET A 159 -7.58 17.28 5.72
C MET A 159 -8.61 16.17 5.50
N ASN A 160 -8.82 15.33 6.52
CA ASN A 160 -9.78 14.23 6.48
C ASN A 160 -11.22 14.71 6.37
N GLN A 161 -11.63 15.72 7.14
CA GLN A 161 -12.98 16.29 7.07
C GLN A 161 -13.26 16.89 5.69
N ALA A 162 -12.27 17.55 5.09
CA ALA A 162 -12.39 18.12 3.75
C ALA A 162 -12.25 17.09 2.62
N ASN A 163 -11.81 15.85 2.91
CA ASN A 163 -11.34 14.87 1.93
C ASN A 163 -10.29 15.46 0.96
N LYS A 164 -9.35 16.24 1.50
CA LYS A 164 -8.28 16.91 0.75
C LYS A 164 -6.92 16.61 1.37
N LEU A 165 -5.88 16.68 0.55
CA LEU A 165 -4.48 16.57 0.99
C LEU A 165 -3.84 17.93 1.33
N SER A 166 -4.64 18.99 1.30
CA SER A 166 -4.27 20.34 1.72
C SER A 166 -5.43 21.02 2.43
N VAL A 167 -5.09 21.96 3.31
CA VAL A 167 -6.05 22.78 4.04
C VAL A 167 -5.63 24.24 3.99
N SER A 168 -6.58 25.15 4.01
CA SER A 168 -6.26 26.58 4.02
C SER A 168 -5.61 26.94 5.35
N SER A 169 -4.53 27.73 5.31
CA SER A 169 -3.84 28.19 6.52
C SER A 169 -4.72 29.05 7.42
N THR A 170 -5.86 29.53 6.91
CA THR A 170 -6.88 30.28 7.67
C THR A 170 -7.75 29.40 8.55
N GLN A 171 -7.76 28.08 8.34
CA GLN A 171 -8.57 27.12 9.12
C GLN A 171 -7.85 26.64 10.39
N LEU A 172 -6.56 26.94 10.54
CA LEU A 172 -5.78 26.54 11.70
C LEU A 172 -6.09 27.40 12.94
N SER A 173 -5.93 26.79 14.11
CA SER A 173 -6.11 27.39 15.41
C SER A 173 -5.28 28.67 15.61
N ILE A 174 -5.87 29.65 16.30
CA ILE A 174 -5.21 30.92 16.65
C ILE A 174 -4.02 30.62 17.57
N GLY A 175 -2.83 31.12 17.24
CA GLY A 175 -1.59 30.88 18.00
C GLY A 175 -0.72 29.73 17.48
N SER A 176 -1.10 29.09 16.38
CA SER A 176 -0.32 28.01 15.74
C SER A 176 0.80 28.50 14.80
N SER A 177 1.04 29.81 14.69
CA SER A 177 1.92 30.36 13.66
C SER A 177 3.37 29.92 13.84
N GLU A 178 3.87 29.91 15.07
CA GLU A 178 5.22 29.48 15.41
C GLU A 178 5.41 27.98 15.14
N ILE A 179 4.46 27.15 15.59
CA ILE A 179 4.49 25.69 15.39
C ILE A 179 4.43 25.36 13.90
N LYS A 180 3.54 26.02 13.15
CA LYS A 180 3.45 25.88 11.69
C LYS A 180 4.79 26.20 11.02
N LYS A 181 5.40 27.35 11.34
CA LYS A 181 6.68 27.77 10.74
C LYS A 181 7.78 26.76 11.06
N ALA A 182 7.84 26.27 12.29
CA ALA A 182 8.81 25.25 12.69
C ALA A 182 8.59 23.93 11.94
N MET A 183 7.34 23.46 11.82
CA MET A 183 7.02 22.25 11.05
C MET A 183 7.34 22.37 9.55
N ILE A 184 7.21 23.56 8.97
CA ILE A 184 7.67 23.82 7.61
C ILE A 184 9.20 23.79 7.54
N SER A 185 9.88 24.40 8.52
CA SER A 185 11.35 24.45 8.61
C SER A 185 11.98 23.06 8.68
N VAL A 186 11.45 22.18 9.53
CA VAL A 186 11.91 20.78 9.65
C VAL A 186 11.35 19.88 8.54
N GLY A 187 10.58 20.41 7.59
CA GLY A 187 10.12 19.64 6.43
C GLY A 187 8.99 18.64 6.69
N LEU A 188 8.22 18.77 7.77
CA LEU A 188 6.97 18.00 7.93
C LEU A 188 5.86 18.56 7.05
N LEU A 189 5.77 19.89 6.97
CA LEU A 189 4.74 20.61 6.22
C LEU A 189 5.33 21.44 5.08
N THR A 190 4.49 21.76 4.12
CA THR A 190 4.76 22.73 3.06
C THR A 190 3.60 23.70 2.98
N GLU A 191 3.88 24.96 2.67
CA GLU A 191 2.86 25.99 2.43
C GLU A 191 3.04 26.57 1.02
N GLN A 192 1.99 26.49 0.20
CA GLN A 192 1.93 27.07 -1.14
C GLN A 192 0.58 27.74 -1.34
N ASN A 193 0.54 28.99 -1.81
CA ASN A 193 -0.71 29.71 -2.06
C ASN A 193 -1.68 29.74 -0.87
N ARG A 194 -1.15 29.83 0.36
CA ARG A 194 -1.92 29.74 1.64
C ARG A 194 -2.61 28.39 1.87
N GLU A 195 -2.22 27.37 1.14
CA GLU A 195 -2.60 25.98 1.39
C GLU A 195 -1.43 25.26 2.07
N ILE A 196 -1.75 24.52 3.13
CA ILE A 196 -0.81 23.72 3.90
C ILE A 196 -1.02 22.26 3.53
N SER A 197 0.07 21.56 3.24
CA SER A 197 0.08 20.11 2.99
C SER A 197 1.24 19.45 3.72
N PHE A 198 1.16 18.13 3.92
CA PHE A 198 2.35 17.37 4.29
C PHE A 198 3.36 17.37 3.14
N ARG A 199 4.66 17.47 3.48
CA ARG A 199 5.74 17.49 2.47
C ARG A 199 5.70 16.26 1.57
N HIS A 200 5.39 15.11 2.16
CA HIS A 200 5.18 13.86 1.45
C HIS A 200 3.81 13.27 1.83
N GLN A 201 3.09 12.74 0.84
CA GLN A 201 1.81 12.05 1.09
C GLN A 201 1.98 10.87 2.04
N ALA A 202 3.15 10.21 2.03
CA ALA A 202 3.47 9.14 2.96
C ALA A 202 3.35 9.55 4.44
N ILE A 203 3.63 10.82 4.80
CA ILE A 203 3.47 11.33 6.17
C ILE A 203 1.99 11.35 6.56
N HIS A 204 1.15 11.89 5.68
CA HIS A 204 -0.30 11.89 5.85
C HIS A 204 -0.86 10.47 5.98
N ASP A 205 -0.45 9.60 5.06
CA ASP A 205 -0.95 8.23 4.98
C ASP A 205 -0.54 7.41 6.23
N TYR A 206 0.71 7.58 6.69
CA TYR A 206 1.19 7.00 7.95
C TYR A 206 0.39 7.52 9.13
N ALA A 207 0.15 8.83 9.22
CA ALA A 207 -0.51 9.40 10.38
C ALA A 207 -1.97 8.93 10.51
N ILE A 208 -2.70 8.81 9.40
CA ILE A 208 -4.03 8.20 9.40
C ILE A 208 -3.94 6.71 9.73
N GLY A 209 -2.94 6.01 9.18
CA GLY A 209 -2.66 4.63 9.54
C GLY A 209 -2.40 4.44 11.04
N LYS A 210 -1.67 5.36 11.69
CA LYS A 210 -1.39 5.37 13.13
C LYS A 210 -2.66 5.58 13.93
N LYS A 211 -3.53 6.51 13.51
CA LYS A 211 -4.85 6.70 14.14
C LYS A 211 -5.70 5.44 14.03
N LEU A 212 -5.77 4.83 12.85
CA LEU A 212 -6.51 3.59 12.60
C LEU A 212 -5.95 2.43 13.45
N TYR A 213 -4.62 2.30 13.55
CA TYR A 213 -3.95 1.37 14.45
C TYR A 213 -4.38 1.56 15.92
N SER A 214 -4.39 2.80 16.43
CA SER A 214 -4.81 3.08 17.81
C SER A 214 -6.26 2.68 18.08
N GLN A 215 -7.15 2.86 17.10
CA GLN A 215 -8.54 2.37 17.19
C GLN A 215 -8.60 0.83 17.18
N GLY A 216 -7.77 0.18 16.35
CA GLY A 216 -7.69 -1.28 16.29
C GLY A 216 -7.14 -1.96 17.55
N LEU A 217 -6.28 -1.27 18.30
CA LEU A 217 -5.89 -1.71 19.64
C LEU A 217 -7.03 -1.60 20.66
N SER A 218 -7.97 -0.69 20.45
CA SER A 218 -9.10 -0.48 21.35
C SER A 218 -10.20 -1.51 21.10
N SER A 219 -10.70 -1.58 19.86
CA SER A 219 -11.67 -2.59 19.44
C SER A 219 -11.75 -2.73 17.91
N PRO A 220 -12.18 -3.89 17.38
CA PRO A 220 -12.47 -4.04 15.95
C PRO A 220 -13.60 -3.11 15.47
N GLU A 221 -14.56 -2.78 16.33
CA GLU A 221 -15.65 -1.86 16.02
C GLU A 221 -15.13 -0.43 15.78
N ASP A 222 -14.25 0.06 16.65
CA ASP A 222 -13.62 1.38 16.51
C ASP A 222 -12.73 1.43 15.26
N PHE A 223 -12.03 0.32 14.97
CA PHE A 223 -11.24 0.16 13.75
C PHE A 223 -12.10 0.32 12.49
N LEU A 224 -13.25 -0.36 12.43
CA LEU A 224 -14.17 -0.27 11.29
C LEU A 224 -14.79 1.13 11.19
N HIS A 225 -15.14 1.75 12.31
CA HIS A 225 -15.67 3.11 12.35
C HIS A 225 -14.65 4.12 11.76
N GLU A 226 -13.37 4.03 12.15
CA GLU A 226 -12.32 4.90 11.62
C GLU A 226 -11.94 4.59 10.16
N LEU A 227 -12.04 3.32 9.75
CA LEU A 227 -11.86 2.93 8.36
C LEU A 227 -12.89 3.64 7.46
N GLY A 228 -14.11 3.82 7.98
CA GLY A 228 -15.14 4.70 7.45
C GLY A 228 -16.15 3.98 6.55
N SER A 229 -17.22 4.71 6.23
CA SER A 229 -18.31 4.22 5.40
C SER A 229 -17.86 3.88 3.97
N LYS A 230 -18.66 3.10 3.25
CA LYS A 230 -18.37 2.65 1.88
C LYS A 230 -17.97 3.78 0.92
N ASN A 231 -18.50 4.99 1.09
CA ASN A 231 -18.17 6.15 0.24
C ASN A 231 -16.79 6.76 0.56
N GLN A 232 -16.30 6.58 1.78
CA GLN A 232 -15.00 7.07 2.25
C GLN A 232 -13.86 6.08 1.95
N GLN A 233 -14.19 4.83 1.60
CA GLN A 233 -13.25 3.77 1.25
C GLN A 233 -12.69 3.93 -0.18
N THR A 234 -12.02 5.06 -0.41
CA THR A 234 -11.27 5.35 -1.64
C THR A 234 -9.98 4.51 -1.70
N LEU A 235 -9.29 4.50 -2.84
CA LEU A 235 -8.03 3.78 -3.00
C LEU A 235 -6.93 4.27 -2.03
N LEU A 236 -6.99 5.52 -1.57
CA LEU A 236 -6.04 6.06 -0.58
C LEU A 236 -6.11 5.31 0.76
N LYS A 237 -7.30 4.83 1.15
CA LYS A 237 -7.48 4.04 2.38
C LYS A 237 -6.70 2.72 2.36
N ARG A 238 -6.24 2.23 1.19
CA ARG A 238 -5.36 1.06 1.12
C ARG A 238 -4.04 1.31 1.86
N GLU A 239 -3.41 2.46 1.66
CA GLU A 239 -2.13 2.76 2.30
C GLU A 239 -2.32 2.94 3.82
N HIS A 240 -3.40 3.59 4.24
CA HIS A 240 -3.75 3.74 5.66
C HIS A 240 -3.95 2.38 6.33
N LEU A 241 -4.72 1.49 5.70
CA LEU A 241 -4.97 0.14 6.21
C LEU A 241 -3.68 -0.68 6.25
N ARG A 242 -2.81 -0.56 5.24
CA ARG A 242 -1.52 -1.28 5.23
C ARG A 242 -0.65 -0.88 6.42
N TYR A 243 -0.50 0.41 6.69
CA TYR A 243 0.27 0.87 7.85
C TYR A 243 -0.36 0.41 9.16
N ALA A 244 -1.68 0.54 9.30
CA ALA A 244 -2.37 0.10 10.51
C ALA A 244 -2.17 -1.40 10.79
N LEU A 245 -2.31 -2.24 9.76
CA LEU A 245 -2.12 -3.69 9.87
C LEU A 245 -0.67 -4.06 10.20
N ALA A 246 0.32 -3.38 9.60
CA ALA A 246 1.72 -3.62 9.91
C ALA A 246 2.03 -3.30 11.39
N MET A 247 1.58 -2.13 11.88
CA MET A 247 1.75 -1.76 13.29
C MET A 247 0.99 -2.69 14.25
N LEU A 248 -0.23 -3.12 13.90
CA LEU A 248 -0.99 -4.08 14.70
C LEU A 248 -0.27 -5.43 14.78
N TYR A 249 0.29 -5.91 13.67
CA TYR A 249 1.00 -7.18 13.63
C TYR A 249 2.26 -7.16 14.52
N GLU A 250 2.99 -6.05 14.54
CA GLU A 250 4.15 -5.86 15.42
C GLU A 250 3.77 -5.75 16.90
N ALA A 251 2.66 -5.08 17.22
CA ALA A 251 2.29 -4.76 18.59
C ALA A 251 1.47 -5.87 19.29
N ASP A 252 0.42 -6.37 18.64
CA ASP A 252 -0.49 -7.37 19.20
C ASP A 252 -1.14 -8.21 18.10
N GLU A 253 -0.66 -9.44 17.95
CA GLU A 253 -1.15 -10.40 16.96
C GLU A 253 -2.66 -10.73 17.12
N ARG A 254 -3.20 -10.69 18.35
CA ARG A 254 -4.64 -10.91 18.56
C ARG A 254 -5.45 -9.73 18.05
N ALA A 255 -5.04 -8.50 18.38
CA ALA A 255 -5.69 -7.29 17.87
C ALA A 255 -5.62 -7.24 16.34
N PHE A 256 -4.46 -7.58 15.77
CA PHE A 256 -4.27 -7.75 14.32
C PHE A 256 -5.28 -8.73 13.71
N CYS A 257 -5.37 -9.95 14.26
CA CYS A 257 -6.29 -10.97 13.74
C CYS A 257 -7.75 -10.52 13.85
N ASN A 258 -8.15 -9.93 14.98
CA ASN A 258 -9.52 -9.46 15.19
C ASN A 258 -9.89 -8.33 14.21
N CYS A 259 -8.98 -7.38 13.95
CA CYS A 259 -9.21 -6.31 12.98
C CYS A 259 -9.30 -6.85 11.55
N ILE A 260 -8.43 -7.79 11.17
CA ILE A 260 -8.51 -8.46 9.87
C ILE A 260 -9.83 -9.19 9.71
N GLU A 261 -10.25 -9.95 10.72
CA GLU A 261 -11.52 -10.66 10.71
C GLU A 261 -12.67 -9.67 10.51
N ALA A 262 -12.69 -8.56 11.26
CA ALA A 262 -13.69 -7.52 11.11
C ALA A 262 -13.72 -6.94 9.68
N VAL A 263 -12.57 -6.67 9.06
CA VAL A 263 -12.50 -6.16 7.68
C VAL A 263 -13.00 -7.17 6.65
N LEU A 264 -12.64 -8.45 6.79
CA LEU A 264 -12.98 -9.50 5.83
C LEU A 264 -14.47 -9.86 5.87
N PHE A 265 -15.04 -9.97 7.07
CA PHE A 265 -16.41 -10.45 7.26
C PHE A 265 -17.47 -9.33 7.25
N HIS A 266 -17.07 -8.05 7.27
CA HIS A 266 -18.02 -6.94 7.21
C HIS A 266 -18.52 -6.70 5.77
N SER A 267 -19.84 -6.53 5.63
CA SER A 267 -20.53 -6.41 4.32
C SER A 267 -20.26 -5.09 3.60
N GLU A 268 -20.13 -3.99 4.36
CA GLU A 268 -19.91 -2.64 3.78
C GLU A 268 -18.43 -2.33 3.46
N ILE A 269 -17.52 -3.27 3.71
CA ILE A 269 -16.11 -3.10 3.32
C ILE A 269 -15.93 -3.48 1.86
N ARG A 270 -15.45 -2.53 1.06
CA ARG A 270 -15.15 -2.72 -0.35
C ARG A 270 -14.07 -3.77 -0.54
N PHE A 271 -14.23 -4.59 -1.58
CA PHE A 271 -13.34 -5.70 -1.87
C PHE A 271 -11.87 -5.30 -2.03
N HIS A 272 -11.57 -4.09 -2.51
CA HIS A 272 -10.18 -3.63 -2.62
C HIS A 272 -9.46 -3.57 -1.26
N LEU A 273 -10.16 -3.30 -0.16
CA LEU A 273 -9.57 -3.36 1.18
C LEU A 273 -9.41 -4.81 1.66
N LYS A 274 -10.37 -5.68 1.35
CA LYS A 274 -10.28 -7.13 1.62
C LYS A 274 -9.10 -7.76 0.85
N SER A 275 -8.90 -7.36 -0.40
CA SER A 275 -7.79 -7.84 -1.22
C SER A 275 -6.43 -7.44 -0.65
N LEU A 276 -6.33 -6.22 -0.08
CA LEU A 276 -5.13 -5.81 0.65
C LEU A 276 -4.87 -6.71 1.86
N VAL A 277 -5.91 -7.00 2.66
CA VAL A 277 -5.80 -7.89 3.82
C VAL A 277 -5.27 -9.27 3.42
N PHE A 278 -5.81 -9.86 2.34
CA PHE A 278 -5.29 -11.12 1.81
C PHE A 278 -3.83 -11.02 1.39
N SER A 279 -3.44 -9.94 0.71
CA SER A 279 -2.02 -9.71 0.37
C SER A 279 -1.14 -9.57 1.61
N THR A 280 -1.62 -8.95 2.68
CA THR A 280 -0.87 -8.83 3.95
C THR A 280 -0.62 -10.21 4.58
N LEU A 281 -1.61 -11.10 4.59
CA LEU A 281 -1.47 -12.46 5.15
C LEU A 281 -0.39 -13.29 4.43
N ARG A 282 -0.13 -13.02 3.15
CA ARG A 282 0.90 -13.71 2.36
C ARG A 282 2.30 -13.58 2.93
N HIS A 283 2.60 -12.46 3.60
CA HIS A 283 3.93 -12.12 4.07
C HIS A 283 4.21 -12.61 5.50
N ILE A 284 3.26 -13.30 6.13
CA ILE A 284 3.43 -13.81 7.49
C ILE A 284 4.05 -15.21 7.44
N GLU A 285 5.22 -15.34 8.05
CA GLU A 285 5.94 -16.62 8.09
C GLU A 285 5.62 -17.46 9.34
N ASN A 286 5.22 -16.81 10.44
CA ASN A 286 4.97 -17.49 11.72
C ASN A 286 3.49 -17.47 12.09
N PHE A 287 2.84 -18.63 12.06
CA PHE A 287 1.44 -18.78 12.43
C PHE A 287 1.29 -19.18 13.90
N LYS A 288 1.09 -18.22 14.80
CA LYS A 288 0.68 -18.55 16.18
C LYS A 288 -0.82 -18.84 16.23
N ALA A 289 -1.30 -19.30 17.40
CA ALA A 289 -2.68 -19.76 17.57
C ALA A 289 -3.77 -18.79 17.10
N PRO A 290 -3.70 -17.45 17.33
CA PRO A 290 -4.70 -16.52 16.83
C PRO A 290 -4.81 -16.52 15.31
N LEU A 291 -3.66 -16.47 14.63
CA LEU A 291 -3.61 -16.43 13.17
C LEU A 291 -4.06 -17.76 12.55
N LYS A 292 -3.70 -18.91 13.15
CA LYS A 292 -4.20 -20.22 12.73
C LYS A 292 -5.73 -20.28 12.78
N LYS A 293 -6.33 -19.79 13.88
CA LYS A 293 -7.79 -19.73 14.04
C LYS A 293 -8.44 -18.87 12.96
N LEU A 294 -7.86 -17.70 12.67
CA LEU A 294 -8.34 -16.80 11.62
C LEU A 294 -8.27 -17.46 10.24
N ILE A 295 -7.13 -18.06 9.88
CA ILE A 295 -6.95 -18.74 8.59
C ILE A 295 -7.99 -19.85 8.42
N ASN A 296 -8.19 -20.70 9.43
CA ASN A 296 -9.19 -21.76 9.38
C ASN A 296 -10.60 -21.20 9.18
N LYS A 297 -10.94 -20.09 9.85
CA LYS A 297 -12.22 -19.40 9.65
C LYS A 297 -12.39 -18.89 8.22
N ILE A 298 -11.35 -18.32 7.62
CA ILE A 298 -11.36 -17.82 6.23
C ILE A 298 -11.56 -18.98 5.25
N ILE A 299 -10.89 -20.12 5.46
CA ILE A 299 -10.99 -21.29 4.58
C ILE A 299 -12.37 -21.94 4.65
N SER A 300 -12.99 -21.95 5.83
CA SER A 300 -14.35 -22.49 6.00
C SER A 300 -15.45 -21.60 5.42
N ASP A 301 -15.13 -20.37 5.00
CA ASP A 301 -16.08 -19.44 4.39
C ASP A 301 -16.04 -19.56 2.86
N SER A 302 -17.18 -19.92 2.24
CA SER A 302 -17.27 -20.17 0.80
C SER A 302 -16.98 -18.95 -0.07
N ASP A 303 -17.24 -17.75 0.44
CA ASP A 303 -17.04 -16.50 -0.31
C ASP A 303 -15.60 -16.01 -0.21
N LEU A 304 -14.97 -16.17 0.97
CA LEU A 304 -13.61 -15.69 1.21
C LEU A 304 -12.53 -16.69 0.79
N ALA A 305 -12.77 -18.00 0.91
CA ALA A 305 -11.77 -19.03 0.64
C ALA A 305 -11.15 -18.94 -0.77
N PRO A 306 -11.93 -18.78 -1.86
CA PRO A 306 -11.35 -18.66 -3.21
C PRO A 306 -10.42 -17.44 -3.34
N HIS A 307 -10.75 -16.34 -2.68
CA HIS A 307 -9.95 -15.13 -2.69
C HIS A 307 -8.67 -15.29 -1.86
N PHE A 308 -8.75 -15.93 -0.69
CA PHE A 308 -7.61 -16.25 0.16
C PHE A 308 -6.61 -17.17 -0.56
N ILE A 309 -7.10 -18.26 -1.17
CA ILE A 309 -6.25 -19.20 -1.92
C ILE A 309 -5.50 -18.46 -3.03
N ARG A 310 -6.21 -17.66 -3.83
CA ARG A 310 -5.62 -16.95 -4.96
C ARG A 310 -4.66 -15.82 -4.54
N LEU A 311 -5.04 -15.01 -3.55
CA LEU A 311 -4.33 -13.76 -3.22
C LEU A 311 -3.27 -13.94 -2.11
N SER A 312 -3.44 -14.94 -1.24
CA SER A 312 -2.54 -15.20 -0.11
C SER A 312 -1.71 -16.47 -0.35
N CYS A 313 -2.33 -17.60 -0.68
CA CYS A 313 -1.66 -18.90 -0.68
C CYS A 313 -0.82 -19.16 -1.95
N SER A 314 -1.30 -18.75 -3.12
CA SER A 314 -0.61 -19.00 -4.40
C SER A 314 0.83 -18.45 -4.40
N GLY A 315 1.79 -19.34 -4.65
CA GLY A 315 3.22 -19.03 -4.63
C GLY A 315 3.82 -18.73 -3.26
N CYS A 316 3.10 -19.04 -2.16
CA CYS A 316 3.54 -18.89 -0.77
C CYS A 316 3.74 -20.25 -0.08
N PRO A 317 4.98 -20.77 -0.01
CA PRO A 317 5.26 -22.09 0.57
C PRO A 317 4.73 -22.27 1.99
N THR A 318 4.88 -21.25 2.85
CA THR A 318 4.46 -21.31 4.26
C THR A 318 2.96 -21.54 4.40
N LEU A 319 2.13 -20.80 3.65
CA LEU A 319 0.68 -20.96 3.68
C LEU A 319 0.25 -22.30 3.08
N VAL A 320 0.85 -22.71 1.95
CA VAL A 320 0.51 -24.02 1.34
C VAL A 320 0.91 -25.17 2.27
N GLN A 321 2.06 -25.08 2.94
CA GLN A 321 2.47 -26.03 3.96
C GLN A 321 1.46 -26.09 5.12
N TYR A 322 1.01 -24.94 5.61
CA TYR A 322 -0.03 -24.91 6.65
C TYR A 322 -1.32 -25.59 6.20
N LEU A 323 -1.75 -25.39 4.95
CA LEU A 323 -2.93 -26.05 4.40
C LEU A 323 -2.77 -27.57 4.32
N SER A 324 -1.59 -28.05 3.93
CA SER A 324 -1.22 -29.47 3.93
C SER A 324 -1.25 -30.07 5.35
N GLU A 325 -0.60 -29.43 6.32
CA GLU A 325 -0.52 -29.91 7.71
C GLU A 325 -1.90 -30.03 8.38
N ASN A 326 -2.87 -29.22 7.95
CA ASN A 326 -4.25 -29.25 8.45
C ASN A 326 -5.22 -30.05 7.55
N GLN A 327 -4.69 -30.86 6.62
CA GLN A 327 -5.46 -31.76 5.73
C GLN A 327 -6.39 -31.09 4.72
N TYR A 328 -6.39 -29.75 4.61
CA TYR A 328 -7.20 -29.05 3.61
C TYR A 328 -6.86 -29.46 2.18
N LEU A 329 -5.56 -29.61 1.85
CA LEU A 329 -5.15 -30.00 0.51
C LEU A 329 -5.54 -31.45 0.18
N SER A 330 -5.39 -32.37 1.13
CA SER A 330 -5.79 -33.76 0.91
C SER A 330 -7.30 -33.89 0.72
N ASP A 331 -8.09 -33.15 1.50
CA ASP A 331 -9.54 -33.14 1.39
C ASP A 331 -9.97 -32.62 0.01
N TRP A 332 -9.39 -31.50 -0.45
CA TRP A 332 -9.68 -30.95 -1.78
C TRP A 332 -9.25 -31.86 -2.94
N LEU A 333 -8.21 -32.68 -2.76
CA LEU A 333 -7.77 -33.67 -3.75
C LEU A 333 -8.68 -34.92 -3.79
N ASP A 334 -9.48 -35.16 -2.74
CA ASP A 334 -10.47 -36.24 -2.64
C ASP A 334 -11.90 -35.80 -3.00
N GLU A 335 -12.11 -34.52 -3.26
CA GLU A 335 -13.39 -33.93 -3.68
C GLU A 335 -13.63 -34.04 -5.20
N ASP A 336 -14.36 -33.09 -5.80
CA ASP A 336 -14.68 -33.04 -7.22
C ASP A 336 -13.50 -32.55 -8.10
N ASP A 337 -13.66 -32.71 -9.43
CA ASP A 337 -12.63 -32.34 -10.42
C ASP A 337 -12.22 -30.84 -10.33
N GLU A 338 -13.13 -29.95 -9.90
CA GLU A 338 -12.84 -28.51 -9.80
C GLU A 338 -11.92 -28.23 -8.61
N MET A 339 -12.26 -28.78 -7.44
CA MET A 339 -11.43 -28.65 -6.23
C MET A 339 -10.08 -29.35 -6.38
N GLN A 340 -10.06 -30.53 -7.02
CA GLN A 340 -8.82 -31.22 -7.36
C GLN A 340 -7.90 -30.34 -8.22
N SER A 341 -8.46 -29.70 -9.26
CA SER A 341 -7.68 -28.83 -10.15
C SER A 341 -7.09 -27.63 -9.40
N LYS A 342 -7.88 -26.99 -8.51
CA LYS A 342 -7.41 -25.88 -7.67
C LYS A 342 -6.31 -26.30 -6.69
N ALA A 343 -6.45 -27.46 -6.06
CA ALA A 343 -5.43 -28.00 -5.14
C ALA A 343 -4.11 -28.28 -5.88
N LEU A 344 -4.21 -28.86 -7.09
CA LEU A 344 -3.07 -29.11 -7.97
C LEU A 344 -2.39 -27.81 -8.45
N GLU A 345 -3.15 -26.79 -8.85
CA GLU A 345 -2.64 -25.46 -9.19
C GLU A 345 -1.92 -24.78 -8.01
N LEU A 346 -2.48 -24.92 -6.81
CA LEU A 346 -1.88 -24.35 -5.61
C LEU A 346 -0.56 -25.05 -5.26
N LEU A 347 -0.53 -26.37 -5.33
CA LEU A 347 0.65 -27.19 -5.11
C LEU A 347 1.76 -26.90 -6.15
N SER A 348 1.41 -26.81 -7.43
CA SER A 348 2.38 -26.47 -8.49
C SER A 348 2.94 -25.05 -8.32
N SER A 349 2.15 -24.11 -7.78
CA SER A 349 2.62 -22.73 -7.54
C SER A 349 3.81 -22.62 -6.58
N VAL A 350 4.11 -23.66 -5.81
CA VAL A 350 5.22 -23.70 -4.85
C VAL A 350 6.24 -24.80 -5.16
N SER A 351 6.14 -25.50 -6.29
CA SER A 351 6.99 -26.64 -6.64
C SER A 351 8.49 -26.31 -6.59
N ASP A 352 8.89 -25.16 -7.14
CA ASP A 352 10.28 -24.70 -7.16
C ASP A 352 10.85 -24.40 -5.76
N LYS A 353 9.98 -23.99 -4.82
CA LYS A 353 10.38 -23.53 -3.49
C LYS A 353 10.25 -24.60 -2.42
N ALA A 354 9.31 -25.52 -2.58
CA ALA A 354 8.97 -26.56 -1.61
C ALA A 354 8.63 -27.90 -2.30
N PRO A 355 9.56 -28.51 -3.06
CA PRO A 355 9.29 -29.75 -3.81
C PRO A 355 8.91 -30.93 -2.90
N ASN A 356 9.45 -30.98 -1.68
CA ASN A 356 9.13 -32.03 -0.71
C ASN A 356 7.65 -32.01 -0.30
N LEU A 357 7.04 -30.82 -0.22
CA LEU A 357 5.62 -30.67 0.11
C LEU A 357 4.75 -31.32 -0.97
N LEU A 358 5.08 -31.03 -2.24
CA LEU A 358 4.42 -31.58 -3.41
C LEU A 358 4.49 -33.11 -3.43
N ILE A 359 5.68 -33.67 -3.23
CA ILE A 359 5.90 -35.13 -3.20
C ILE A 359 5.09 -35.78 -2.08
N ASN A 360 5.13 -35.21 -0.87
CA ASN A 360 4.43 -35.76 0.28
C ASN A 360 2.91 -35.80 0.09
N GLU A 361 2.32 -34.74 -0.45
CA GLU A 361 0.88 -34.73 -0.71
C GLU A 361 0.50 -35.64 -1.87
N LEU A 362 1.16 -35.51 -3.02
CA LEU A 362 0.76 -36.24 -4.23
C LEU A 362 1.06 -37.73 -4.17
N SER A 363 2.07 -38.18 -3.40
CA SER A 363 2.44 -39.60 -3.27
C SER A 363 1.27 -40.50 -2.83
N LYS A 364 0.33 -39.97 -2.03
CA LYS A 364 -0.88 -40.67 -1.56
C LYS A 364 -1.92 -40.86 -2.66
N PHE A 365 -1.80 -40.13 -3.77
CA PHE A 365 -2.75 -40.07 -4.87
C PHE A 365 -2.20 -40.67 -6.16
N VAL A 366 -0.93 -41.09 -6.19
CA VAL A 366 -0.34 -41.77 -7.35
C VAL A 366 -0.98 -43.16 -7.54
N ASN A 367 -1.15 -43.58 -8.80
CA ASN A 367 -1.73 -44.86 -9.21
C ASN A 367 -3.25 -45.02 -9.02
N ARG A 368 -4.00 -43.92 -8.88
CA ARG A 368 -5.49 -43.97 -8.89
C ARG A 368 -6.06 -44.29 -10.27
N SER A 369 -5.58 -43.62 -11.33
CA SER A 369 -5.92 -43.93 -12.73
C SER A 369 -4.87 -43.37 -13.69
N PRO A 370 -4.81 -43.82 -14.96
CA PRO A 370 -3.92 -43.25 -15.96
C PRO A 370 -4.16 -41.75 -16.21
N GLU A 371 -5.42 -41.32 -16.24
CA GLU A 371 -5.79 -39.91 -16.43
C GLU A 371 -5.34 -39.06 -15.24
N TRP A 372 -5.51 -39.57 -14.03
CA TRP A 372 -5.08 -38.90 -12.80
C TRP A 372 -3.56 -38.81 -12.69
N ASN A 373 -2.85 -39.88 -13.06
CA ASN A 373 -1.39 -39.88 -13.10
C ASN A 373 -0.86 -38.84 -14.10
N GLN A 374 -1.56 -38.61 -15.22
CA GLN A 374 -1.21 -37.54 -16.16
C GLN A 374 -1.44 -36.15 -15.55
N LYS A 375 -2.52 -35.93 -14.80
CA LYS A 375 -2.76 -34.68 -14.06
C LYS A 375 -1.63 -34.40 -13.08
N ILE A 376 -1.23 -35.39 -12.27
CA ILE A 376 -0.10 -35.28 -11.33
C ILE A 376 1.20 -34.96 -12.07
N TYR A 377 1.49 -35.66 -13.17
CA TYR A 377 2.73 -35.43 -13.94
C TYR A 377 2.83 -34.01 -14.48
N ASN A 378 1.71 -33.41 -14.88
CA ASN A 378 1.69 -32.02 -15.37
C ASN A 378 1.89 -30.98 -14.25
N CYS A 379 1.81 -31.38 -12.98
CA CYS A 379 2.00 -30.50 -11.82
C CYS A 379 3.40 -30.56 -11.22
N LEU A 380 4.18 -31.59 -11.57
CA LEU A 380 5.61 -31.73 -11.27
C LEU A 380 6.43 -30.92 -12.27
#